data_AF-H8I7J0-F1
#
_entry.id   AF-H8I7J0-F1
#
_cell.length_a   1.000
_cell.length_b   1.000
_cell.length_c   1.000
_cell.angle_alpha   90.00
_cell.angle_beta   90.00
_cell.angle_gamma   90.00
#
_symmetry.space_group_name_H-M   'P 1'
#
loop_
_entity.id
_entity.type
_entity.pdbx_description
1 polymer ?
#
loop_
_entity_poly.entity_id
_entity_poly.type
_entity_poly.pdbx_seq_one_letter_code
_entity_poly.pdbx_strand_id
1 'polypeptide(L)'
;MALESQVLNLNKGLVNFTHEVEKAGGENISVCYQCGTCTGGCPMGRRNALRTRKIMRMTALGLKDELLKSDEIWYCSTCYTCTDRCPRHVKPTDVIIALRNMATRQHIVPKNFLATAGFIYQTGHGVPNNDANRALRKKLGLTAEPPTTHMYPEYIPGVQKILEATGLMAIKAAVEGGKK
;
A
#
# COMPACT_ATOMS: atom_id res chain seq x y z
N MET A 1 -15.36 11.29 -29.81
CA MET A 1 -14.67 10.97 -28.55
C MET A 1 -14.98 9.54 -28.14
N ALA A 2 -14.06 8.58 -28.15
CA ALA A 2 -13.24 8.09 -29.24
C ALA A 2 -13.00 6.62 -28.87
N LEU A 3 -13.23 5.68 -29.79
CA LEU A 3 -13.09 4.23 -29.57
C LEU A 3 -11.68 3.83 -29.09
N GLU A 4 -10.69 4.72 -29.18
CA GLU A 4 -9.34 4.52 -28.63
C GLU A 4 -9.33 4.20 -27.13
N SER A 5 -10.33 4.63 -26.36
CA SER A 5 -10.48 4.26 -24.94
C SER A 5 -10.96 2.81 -24.72
N GLN A 6 -11.34 2.09 -25.77
CA GLN A 6 -11.89 0.72 -25.71
C GLN A 6 -10.99 -0.33 -26.39
N VAL A 7 -9.87 0.06 -27.00
CA VAL A 7 -8.96 -0.86 -27.70
C VAL A 7 -7.64 -0.98 -26.95
N LEU A 8 -7.42 -2.15 -26.36
CA LEU A 8 -6.20 -2.46 -25.64
C LEU A 8 -5.10 -2.87 -26.64
N ASN A 9 -4.12 -2.00 -26.86
CA ASN A 9 -3.01 -2.26 -27.77
C ASN A 9 -1.96 -3.15 -27.10
N LEU A 10 -2.04 -4.46 -27.36
CA LEU A 10 -1.09 -5.46 -26.86
C LEU A 10 0.35 -5.29 -27.38
N ASN A 11 0.59 -4.46 -28.41
CA ASN A 11 1.93 -4.16 -28.89
C ASN A 11 2.60 -3.02 -28.09
N LYS A 12 1.83 -2.24 -27.31
CA LYS A 12 2.36 -1.21 -26.41
C LYS A 12 2.77 -1.81 -25.06
N GLY A 13 3.90 -2.54 -25.03
CA GLY A 13 4.69 -2.68 -23.80
C GLY A 13 4.22 -3.69 -22.74
N LEU A 14 3.66 -4.84 -23.13
CA LEU A 14 3.23 -5.92 -22.20
C LEU A 14 4.29 -6.34 -21.16
N VAL A 15 5.56 -6.39 -21.56
CA VAL A 15 6.66 -6.91 -20.71
C VAL A 15 7.19 -5.85 -19.74
N ASN A 16 7.14 -4.57 -20.12
CA ASN A 16 7.81 -3.50 -19.38
C ASN A 16 7.17 -3.29 -18.00
N PHE A 17 5.83 -3.21 -17.94
CA PHE A 17 5.15 -2.96 -16.67
C PHE A 17 5.25 -4.15 -15.70
N THR A 18 5.20 -5.38 -16.21
CA THR A 18 5.43 -6.59 -15.40
C THR A 18 6.78 -6.52 -14.71
N HIS A 19 7.83 -6.16 -15.46
CA HIS A 19 9.19 -6.04 -14.93
C HIS A 19 9.35 -4.84 -13.96
N GLU A 20 8.67 -3.72 -14.20
CA GLU A 20 8.61 -2.60 -13.26
C GLU A 20 8.01 -3.04 -11.91
N VAL A 21 6.94 -3.83 -11.94
CA VAL A 21 6.29 -4.36 -10.74
C VAL A 21 7.17 -5.37 -10.02
N GLU A 22 7.86 -6.26 -10.74
CA GLU A 22 8.85 -7.18 -10.15
C GLU A 22 9.97 -6.42 -9.44
N LYS A 23 10.55 -5.40 -10.09
CA LYS A 23 11.56 -4.51 -9.49
C LYS A 23 11.06 -3.74 -8.27
N ALA A 24 9.76 -3.45 -8.21
CA ALA A 24 9.12 -2.80 -7.07
C ALA A 24 8.74 -3.75 -5.93
N GLY A 25 9.11 -5.04 -6.02
CA GLY A 25 8.89 -6.07 -4.99
C GLY A 25 7.77 -7.07 -5.28
N GLY A 26 7.06 -6.93 -6.42
CA GLY A 26 6.01 -7.84 -6.86
C GLY A 26 6.55 -9.07 -7.58
N GLU A 27 7.40 -9.86 -6.92
CA GLU A 27 8.13 -10.97 -7.53
C GLU A 27 7.22 -12.04 -8.18
N ASN A 28 7.76 -12.71 -9.19
CA ASN A 28 7.17 -13.86 -9.89
C ASN A 28 5.81 -13.59 -10.53
N ILE A 29 5.39 -12.34 -10.73
CA ILE A 29 4.11 -12.05 -11.39
C ILE A 29 4.06 -12.56 -12.83
N SER A 30 5.21 -12.60 -13.52
CA SER A 30 5.36 -13.11 -14.89
C SER A 30 4.93 -14.57 -15.07
N VAL A 31 4.97 -15.40 -14.03
CA VAL A 31 4.56 -16.82 -14.10
C VAL A 31 3.07 -17.06 -13.80
N CYS A 32 2.29 -15.99 -13.57
CA CYS A 32 0.88 -16.08 -13.28
C CYS A 32 0.06 -16.56 -14.49
N TYR A 33 -0.50 -17.77 -14.38
CA TYR A 33 -1.35 -18.38 -15.42
C TYR A 33 -2.87 -18.21 -15.21
N GLN A 34 -3.29 -17.26 -14.36
CA GLN A 34 -4.70 -16.88 -14.20
C GLN A 34 -5.67 -17.95 -13.63
N CYS A 35 -5.24 -18.94 -12.83
CA CYS A 35 -6.14 -19.94 -12.24
C CYS A 35 -7.28 -19.38 -11.34
N GLY A 36 -7.05 -18.25 -10.66
CA GLY A 36 -8.06 -17.64 -9.80
C GLY A 36 -8.08 -18.07 -8.33
N THR A 37 -7.19 -18.98 -7.89
CA THR A 37 -7.07 -19.39 -6.47
C THR A 37 -6.98 -18.18 -5.53
N CYS A 38 -6.22 -17.15 -5.91
CA CYS A 38 -6.08 -15.92 -5.15
C CYS A 38 -7.41 -15.17 -4.95
N THR A 39 -8.30 -15.22 -5.94
CA THR A 39 -9.61 -14.56 -5.88
C THR A 39 -10.59 -15.39 -5.05
N GLY A 40 -10.64 -16.71 -5.26
CA GLY A 40 -11.50 -17.60 -4.48
C GLY A 40 -11.14 -17.64 -2.99
N GLY A 41 -9.86 -17.49 -2.66
CA GLY A 41 -9.36 -17.42 -1.30
C GLY A 41 -9.47 -16.04 -0.64
N CYS A 42 -9.77 -14.98 -1.39
CA CYS A 42 -9.75 -13.62 -0.85
C CYS A 42 -10.97 -13.36 0.05
N PRO A 43 -10.79 -13.04 1.35
CA PRO A 43 -11.92 -12.69 2.22
C PRO A 43 -12.56 -11.37 1.80
N MET A 44 -11.75 -10.40 1.34
CA MET A 44 -12.21 -9.08 0.93
C MET A 44 -13.04 -9.13 -0.36
N GLY A 45 -12.61 -9.94 -1.34
CA GLY A 45 -13.34 -10.11 -2.61
C GLY A 45 -14.74 -10.70 -2.46
N ARG A 46 -15.05 -11.36 -1.32
CA ARG A 46 -16.42 -11.83 -1.02
C ARG A 46 -17.40 -10.72 -0.67
N ARG A 47 -16.89 -9.54 -0.30
CA ARG A 47 -17.70 -8.41 0.20
C ARG A 47 -17.52 -7.13 -0.63
N ASN A 48 -16.56 -7.09 -1.53
CA ASN A 48 -16.30 -5.94 -2.40
C ASN A 48 -15.87 -6.35 -3.82
N ALA A 49 -15.53 -5.36 -4.63
CA ALA A 49 -15.16 -5.54 -6.04
C ALA A 49 -13.76 -6.14 -6.25
N LEU A 50 -12.92 -6.28 -5.21
CA LEU A 50 -11.55 -6.76 -5.35
C LEU A 50 -11.53 -8.16 -5.97
N ARG A 51 -10.91 -8.28 -7.14
CA ARG A 51 -10.58 -9.57 -7.75
C ARG A 51 -9.07 -9.66 -7.92
N THR A 52 -8.37 -10.31 -6.98
CA THR A 52 -6.90 -10.39 -7.01
C THR A 52 -6.36 -10.92 -8.34
N ARG A 53 -7.06 -11.87 -8.98
CA ARG A 53 -6.69 -12.38 -10.30
C ARG A 53 -6.74 -11.29 -11.38
N LYS A 54 -7.73 -10.40 -11.33
CA LYS A 54 -7.88 -9.27 -12.24
C LYS A 54 -6.68 -8.31 -12.11
N ILE A 55 -6.26 -7.99 -10.89
CA ILE A 55 -5.04 -7.20 -10.65
C ILE A 55 -3.84 -7.86 -11.34
N MET A 56 -3.61 -9.16 -11.11
CA MET A 56 -2.49 -9.87 -11.75
C MET A 56 -2.58 -9.82 -13.29
N ARG A 57 -3.80 -9.93 -13.85
CA ARG A 57 -4.01 -9.86 -15.30
C ARG A 57 -3.72 -8.47 -15.85
N MET A 58 -4.20 -7.42 -15.18
CA MET A 58 -3.98 -6.03 -15.56
C MET A 58 -2.50 -5.68 -15.53
N THR A 59 -1.75 -6.18 -14.54
CA THR A 59 -0.29 -6.06 -14.50
C THR A 59 0.35 -6.69 -15.74
N ALA A 60 0.01 -7.95 -16.06
CA ALA A 60 0.55 -8.65 -17.22
C ALA A 60 0.13 -8.03 -18.57
N LEU A 61 -0.96 -7.26 -18.59
CA LEU A 61 -1.45 -6.55 -19.78
C LEU A 61 -0.89 -5.13 -19.93
N GLY A 62 -0.08 -4.65 -18.98
CA GLY A 62 0.47 -3.29 -19.04
C GLY A 62 -0.55 -2.18 -18.74
N LEU A 63 -1.68 -2.49 -18.11
CA LEU A 63 -2.75 -1.54 -17.77
C LEU A 63 -2.39 -0.70 -16.53
N LYS A 64 -1.25 -0.01 -16.60
CA LYS A 64 -0.66 0.72 -15.47
C LYS A 64 -1.59 1.83 -14.96
N ASP A 65 -2.06 2.70 -15.85
CA ASP A 65 -2.82 3.88 -15.46
C ASP A 65 -4.17 3.51 -14.83
N GLU A 66 -4.86 2.52 -15.37
CA GLU A 66 -6.11 2.00 -14.82
C GLU A 66 -5.88 1.32 -13.47
N LEU A 67 -4.78 0.58 -13.32
CA LEU A 67 -4.49 -0.18 -12.11
C LEU A 67 -4.06 0.73 -10.95
N LEU A 68 -3.20 1.72 -11.21
CA LEU A 68 -2.72 2.64 -10.17
C LEU A 68 -3.81 3.61 -9.68
N LYS A 69 -4.79 3.94 -10.53
CA LYS A 69 -5.96 4.76 -10.17
C LYS A 69 -7.12 3.94 -9.57
N SER A 70 -7.01 2.61 -9.54
CA SER A 70 -8.09 1.75 -9.03
C SER A 70 -8.11 1.71 -7.50
N ASP A 71 -9.28 1.95 -6.90
CA ASP A 71 -9.49 1.74 -5.47
C ASP A 71 -9.32 0.27 -5.04
N GLU A 72 -9.45 -0.69 -5.97
CA GLU A 72 -9.35 -2.12 -5.68
C GLU A 72 -8.00 -2.49 -5.04
N ILE A 73 -6.90 -1.84 -5.43
CA ILE A 73 -5.58 -2.11 -4.84
C ILE A 73 -5.56 -1.78 -3.34
N TRP A 74 -6.38 -0.83 -2.87
CA TRP A 74 -6.47 -0.41 -1.47
C TRP A 74 -7.40 -1.29 -0.63
N TYR A 75 -8.25 -2.12 -1.25
CA TYR A 75 -9.16 -3.03 -0.53
C TYR A 75 -8.47 -4.28 0.04
N CYS A 76 -7.26 -4.60 -0.40
CA CYS A 76 -6.52 -5.75 0.10
C CYS A 76 -6.09 -5.55 1.56
N SER A 77 -6.46 -6.49 2.43
CA SER A 77 -6.11 -6.48 3.86
C SER A 77 -4.72 -7.06 4.17
N THR A 78 -3.94 -7.41 3.14
CA THR A 78 -2.61 -8.05 3.27
C THR A 78 -2.61 -9.27 4.18
N CYS A 79 -3.64 -10.12 4.09
CA CYS A 79 -3.77 -11.35 4.90
C CYS A 79 -2.95 -12.56 4.39
N TYR A 80 -2.21 -12.40 3.29
CA TYR A 80 -1.32 -13.41 2.68
C TYR A 80 -1.95 -14.73 2.19
N THR A 81 -3.25 -14.98 2.39
CA THR A 81 -3.91 -16.22 1.93
C THR A 81 -3.71 -16.53 0.44
N CYS A 82 -3.68 -15.49 -0.41
CA CYS A 82 -3.46 -15.67 -1.84
C CYS A 82 -1.99 -15.96 -2.20
N THR A 83 -1.04 -15.50 -1.40
CA THR A 83 0.38 -15.81 -1.53
C THR A 83 0.64 -17.26 -1.15
N ASP A 84 0.15 -17.70 0.01
CA ASP A 84 0.36 -19.07 0.52
C ASP A 84 -0.25 -20.14 -0.39
N ARG A 85 -1.38 -19.83 -1.01
CA ARG A 85 -2.14 -20.79 -1.84
C ARG A 85 -1.81 -20.70 -3.33
N CYS A 86 -0.86 -19.86 -3.74
CA CYS A 86 -0.55 -19.73 -5.16
C CYS A 86 0.17 -21.00 -5.68
N PRO A 87 -0.42 -21.75 -6.62
CA PRO A 87 0.23 -22.96 -7.18
C PRO A 87 1.42 -22.64 -8.09
N ARG A 88 1.65 -21.36 -8.39
CA ARG A 88 2.78 -20.86 -9.20
C ARG A 88 3.78 -20.07 -8.37
N HIS A 89 3.60 -20.00 -7.05
CA HIS A 89 4.45 -19.20 -6.15
C HIS A 89 4.60 -17.73 -6.57
N VAL A 90 3.56 -17.19 -7.22
CA VAL A 90 3.37 -15.74 -7.31
C VAL A 90 3.12 -15.23 -5.90
N LYS A 91 3.52 -13.99 -5.61
CA LYS A 91 3.22 -13.31 -4.34
C LYS A 91 2.19 -12.18 -4.55
N PRO A 92 0.88 -12.46 -4.75
CA PRO A 92 -0.09 -11.42 -5.07
C PRO A 92 -0.21 -10.31 -4.01
N THR A 93 0.05 -10.63 -2.74
CA THR A 93 0.08 -9.60 -1.69
C THR A 93 1.18 -8.58 -1.94
N ASP A 94 2.39 -9.03 -2.28
CA ASP A 94 3.54 -8.16 -2.52
C ASP A 94 3.41 -7.40 -3.85
N VAL A 95 2.82 -8.03 -4.87
CA VAL A 95 2.41 -7.35 -6.12
C VAL A 95 1.47 -6.18 -5.82
N ILE A 96 0.46 -6.36 -4.97
CA ILE A 96 -0.46 -5.28 -4.59
C ILE A 96 0.27 -4.19 -3.79
N ILE A 97 1.19 -4.54 -2.90
CA ILE A 97 2.00 -3.57 -2.15
C ILE A 97 2.90 -2.76 -3.10
N ALA A 98 3.55 -3.41 -4.07
CA ALA A 98 4.35 -2.76 -5.10
C ALA A 98 3.52 -1.74 -5.90
N LEU A 99 2.31 -2.13 -6.31
CA LEU A 99 1.37 -1.24 -7.01
C LEU A 99 0.96 -0.04 -6.14
N ARG A 100 0.70 -0.24 -4.84
CA ARG A 100 0.42 0.85 -3.89
C ARG A 100 1.59 1.81 -3.76
N ASN A 101 2.83 1.31 -3.73
CA ASN A 101 4.03 2.14 -3.70
C ASN A 101 4.16 2.98 -4.98
N MET A 102 3.91 2.38 -6.15
CA MET A 102 3.92 3.09 -7.43
C MET A 102 2.83 4.17 -7.49
N ALA A 103 1.60 3.86 -7.03
CA ALA A 103 0.50 4.82 -6.95
C ALA A 103 0.83 5.98 -5.98
N THR A 104 1.41 5.66 -4.81
CA THR A 104 1.82 6.65 -3.80
C THR A 104 2.87 7.62 -4.34
N ARG A 105 3.86 7.13 -5.11
CA ARG A 105 4.85 7.99 -5.80
C ARG A 105 4.23 8.92 -6.83
N GLN A 106 3.04 8.61 -7.35
CA GLN A 106 2.25 9.47 -8.23
C GLN A 106 1.21 10.30 -7.47
N HIS A 107 1.33 10.41 -6.14
CA HIS A 107 0.39 11.14 -5.29
C HIS A 107 -1.04 10.57 -5.27
N ILE A 108 -1.22 9.33 -5.74
CA ILE A 108 -2.49 8.59 -5.69
C ILE A 108 -2.47 7.72 -4.44
N VAL A 109 -2.89 8.31 -3.33
CA VAL A 109 -2.89 7.66 -2.02
C VAL A 109 -4.07 8.16 -1.17
N PRO A 110 -4.79 7.28 -0.45
CA PRO A 110 -5.85 7.72 0.45
C PRO A 110 -5.32 8.59 1.60
N LYS A 111 -5.99 9.70 1.87
CA LYS A 111 -5.55 10.74 2.82
C LYS A 111 -5.31 10.23 4.24
N ASN A 112 -6.06 9.22 4.68
CA ASN A 112 -5.92 8.62 6.00
C ASN A 112 -4.55 7.96 6.20
N PHE A 113 -3.95 7.36 5.16
CA PHE A 113 -2.59 6.83 5.27
C PHE A 113 -1.54 7.93 5.50
N LEU A 114 -1.71 9.07 4.83
CA LEU A 114 -0.83 10.24 5.00
C LEU A 114 -1.03 10.92 6.37
N ALA A 115 -2.25 10.91 6.91
CA ALA A 115 -2.51 11.39 8.26
C ALA A 115 -1.74 10.56 9.30
N THR A 116 -1.76 9.23 9.18
CA THR A 116 -0.95 8.33 10.02
C THR A 116 0.55 8.60 9.89
N ALA A 117 1.05 8.86 8.68
CA ALA A 117 2.45 9.25 8.48
C ALA A 117 2.80 10.56 9.22
N GLY A 118 1.86 11.52 9.27
CA GLY A 118 2.01 12.74 10.07
C GLY A 118 2.14 12.47 11.57
N PHE A 119 1.32 11.59 12.14
CA PHE A 119 1.45 11.19 13.54
C PHE A 119 2.79 10.50 13.83
N ILE A 120 3.24 9.62 12.92
CA ILE A 120 4.55 8.96 13.05
C ILE A 120 5.68 10.00 13.00
N TYR A 121 5.61 10.97 12.11
CA TYR A 121 6.61 12.03 12.01
C TYR A 121 6.70 12.89 13.28
N GLN A 122 5.56 13.20 13.90
CA GLN A 122 5.50 14.06 15.09
C GLN A 122 5.82 13.31 16.39
N THR A 123 5.41 12.05 16.50
CA THR A 123 5.37 11.34 17.79
C THR A 123 6.08 9.99 17.77
N GLY A 124 6.53 9.52 16.61
CA GLY A 124 7.03 8.16 16.39
C GLY A 124 5.95 7.08 16.32
N HIS A 125 4.66 7.43 16.42
CA HIS A 125 3.56 6.47 16.51
C HIS A 125 2.43 6.78 15.52
N GLY A 126 1.84 5.73 14.94
CA GLY A 126 0.63 5.88 14.12
C GLY A 126 -0.61 6.23 14.93
N VAL A 127 -0.62 5.88 16.22
CA VAL A 127 -1.64 6.25 17.20
C VAL A 127 -0.91 6.76 18.45
N PRO A 128 -0.78 8.09 18.63
CA PRO A 128 -0.08 8.67 19.77
C PRO A 128 -0.77 8.38 21.11
N ASN A 129 0.02 8.38 22.19
CA ASN A 129 -0.50 8.30 23.55
C ASN A 129 -1.31 9.57 23.89
N ASN A 130 -2.38 9.42 24.67
CA ASN A 130 -3.25 10.51 25.06
C ASN A 130 -3.52 10.48 26.57
N ASP A 131 -4.24 11.48 27.08
CA ASP A 131 -4.48 11.62 28.53
C ASP A 131 -5.31 10.46 29.11
N ALA A 132 -6.30 9.96 28.35
CA ALA A 132 -7.08 8.81 28.76
C ALA A 132 -6.20 7.56 28.93
N ASN A 133 -5.31 7.31 27.98
CA ASN A 133 -4.35 6.21 28.03
C ASN A 133 -3.33 6.40 29.16
N ARG A 134 -2.80 7.61 29.38
CA ARG A 134 -1.92 7.92 30.53
C ARG A 134 -2.61 7.61 31.86
N ALA A 135 -3.86 8.03 32.03
CA ALA A 135 -4.63 7.77 33.24
C ALA A 135 -4.89 6.28 33.45
N LEU A 136 -5.27 5.55 32.39
CA LEU A 136 -5.47 4.10 32.44
C LEU A 136 -4.19 3.36 32.79
N ARG A 137 -3.04 3.73 32.19
CA ARG A 137 -1.74 3.13 32.47
C ARG A 137 -1.37 3.26 33.95
N LYS A 138 -1.51 4.46 34.54
CA LYS A 138 -1.28 4.68 35.98
C LYS A 138 -2.20 3.82 36.84
N LYS A 139 -3.49 3.71 36.49
CA LYS A 139 -4.46 2.85 37.20
C LYS A 139 -4.06 1.37 37.17
N LEU A 140 -3.40 0.93 36.10
CA LEU A 140 -2.87 -0.42 35.93
C LEU A 140 -1.46 -0.61 36.53
N GLY A 141 -0.91 0.38 37.25
CA GLY A 141 0.43 0.31 37.83
C GLY A 141 1.57 0.45 36.82
N LEU A 142 1.28 0.92 35.61
CA LEU A 142 2.27 1.17 34.56
C LEU A 142 2.73 2.63 34.57
N THR A 143 3.90 2.90 33.98
CA THR A 143 4.36 4.26 33.71
C THR A 143 3.36 5.00 32.81
N ALA A 144 3.13 6.29 33.09
CA ALA A 144 2.19 7.11 32.32
C ALA A 144 2.54 7.13 30.83
N GLU A 145 3.82 7.36 30.52
CA GLU A 145 4.36 7.20 29.19
C GLU A 145 4.93 5.79 28.99
N PRO A 146 4.63 5.10 27.88
CA PRO A 146 5.28 3.85 27.55
C PRO A 146 6.75 4.07 27.14
N PRO A 147 7.66 3.10 27.39
CA PRO A 147 9.09 3.18 27.05
C PRO A 147 9.30 3.09 25.53
N THR A 148 8.89 4.15 24.84
CA THR A 148 8.88 4.38 23.39
C THR A 148 9.33 5.82 23.16
N THR A 149 9.22 6.37 21.95
CA THR A 149 9.48 7.81 21.71
C THR A 149 8.64 8.77 22.57
N HIS A 150 7.58 8.30 23.22
CA HIS A 150 6.85 9.09 24.24
C HIS A 150 7.65 9.31 25.53
N MET A 151 8.44 8.33 25.97
CA MET A 151 9.34 8.44 27.11
C MET A 151 10.73 8.94 26.68
N TYR A 152 11.14 8.62 25.46
CA TYR A 152 12.45 8.90 24.89
C TYR A 152 12.34 9.77 23.62
N PRO A 153 11.93 11.04 23.73
CA PRO A 153 11.71 11.93 22.59
C PRO A 153 12.99 12.21 21.78
N GLU A 154 14.17 11.97 22.35
CA GLU A 154 15.47 12.11 21.67
C GLU A 154 15.64 11.21 20.43
N TYR A 155 14.83 10.17 20.28
CA TYR A 155 14.84 9.30 19.09
C TYR A 155 13.92 9.79 17.96
N ILE A 156 13.03 10.76 18.21
CA ILE A 156 12.13 11.33 17.19
C ILE A 156 12.90 11.90 15.98
N PRO A 157 14.01 12.64 16.15
CA PRO A 157 14.81 13.10 15.01
C PRO A 157 15.29 11.98 14.08
N GLY A 158 15.55 10.78 14.63
CA GLY A 158 15.89 9.60 13.82
C GLY A 158 14.75 9.13 12.95
N VAL A 159 13.52 9.12 13.48
CA VAL A 159 12.29 8.81 12.73
C VAL A 159 12.07 9.85 11.62
N GLN A 160 12.18 11.13 11.96
CA GLN A 160 12.02 12.24 11.00
C GLN A 160 13.01 12.12 9.84
N LYS A 161 14.29 11.87 10.14
CA LYS A 161 15.34 11.68 9.13
C LYS A 161 15.01 10.55 8.15
N ILE A 162 14.47 9.42 8.62
CA ILE A 162 14.06 8.30 7.76
C ILE A 162 12.87 8.70 6.87
N LEU A 163 11.84 9.32 7.43
CA LEU A 163 10.65 9.75 6.69
C LEU A 163 10.98 10.82 5.63
N GLU A 164 11.92 11.70 5.93
CA GLU A 164 12.45 12.69 4.97
C GLU A 164 13.26 12.02 3.86
N ALA A 165 14.20 11.12 4.22
CA ALA A 165 15.04 10.42 3.24
C ALA A 165 14.23 9.54 2.27
N THR A 166 13.09 9.00 2.70
CA THR A 166 12.19 8.23 1.83
C THR A 166 11.34 9.09 0.89
N GLY A 167 11.30 10.42 1.10
CA GLY A 167 10.46 11.35 0.36
C GLY A 167 8.97 11.31 0.73
N LEU A 168 8.59 10.52 1.75
CA LEU A 168 7.19 10.36 2.14
C LEU A 168 6.55 11.69 2.59
N MET A 169 7.31 12.52 3.30
CA MET A 169 6.82 13.83 3.75
C MET A 169 6.63 14.82 2.61
N ALA A 170 7.46 14.76 1.57
CA ALA A 170 7.28 15.55 0.36
C ALA A 170 6.01 15.12 -0.40
N ILE A 171 5.76 13.82 -0.51
CA ILE A 171 4.51 13.28 -1.10
C ILE A 171 3.29 13.77 -0.32
N LYS A 172 3.34 13.73 1.02
CA LYS A 172 2.26 14.24 1.88
C LYS A 172 1.99 15.72 1.62
N ALA A 173 3.03 16.56 1.60
CA ALA A 173 2.90 17.98 1.34
C ALA A 173 2.29 18.27 -0.05
N ALA A 174 2.70 17.52 -1.08
CA ALA A 174 2.15 17.65 -2.43
C ALA A 174 0.65 17.29 -2.51
N VAL A 175 0.23 16.21 -1.85
CA VAL A 175 -1.18 15.78 -1.80
C VAL A 175 -2.06 16.76 -1.02
N GLU A 176 -1.53 17.41 0.02
CA GLU A 176 -2.26 18.40 0.81
C GLU A 176 -2.28 19.79 0.18
N GLY A 177 -1.21 20.18 -0.51
CA GLY A 177 -1.09 21.45 -1.24
C GLY A 177 -1.86 21.47 -2.56
N GLY A 178 -2.03 20.31 -3.20
CA GLY A 178 -2.95 20.12 -4.32
C GLY A 178 -4.40 20.11 -3.84
N LYS A 179 -4.94 21.29 -3.51
CA LYS A 179 -6.39 21.47 -3.35
C LYS A 179 -7.10 20.89 -4.58
N LYS A 180 -8.09 20.04 -4.33
CA LYS A 180 -9.02 19.56 -5.36
C LYS A 180 -9.68 20.72 -6.08
#